data_AF-A0A090RN94-F1
#
_entry.id   AF-A0A090RN94-F1
#
_cell.length_a   1.000
_cell.length_b   1.000
_cell.length_c   1.000
_cell.angle_alpha   90.00
_cell.angle_beta   90.00
_cell.angle_gamma   90.00
#
_symmetry.space_group_name_H-M   'P 1'
#
loop_
_entity.id
_entity.type
_entity.pdbx_description
1 polymer ?
#
loop_
_entity_poly.entity_id
_entity_poly.type
_entity_poly.pdbx_seq_one_letter_code
_entity_poly.pdbx_strand_id
1 'polypeptide(L)' 'MLTGFHGLHVFIGTVFLIVLLFRIAKDHFTPKDHFGFQAGSWYWHFVDVVWLCLFVFVYVL' A
#
# COMPACT_ATOMS: atom_id res chain seq x y z
N MET A 1 -12.00 9.45 13.68
CA MET A 1 -10.58 9.58 13.28
C MET A 1 -10.01 8.33 12.62
N LEU A 2 -10.39 7.11 13.02
CA LEU A 2 -9.85 5.84 12.49
C LEU A 2 -9.91 5.71 10.96
N THR A 3 -11.07 5.98 10.35
CA THR A 3 -11.23 5.91 8.88
C THR A 3 -10.44 6.99 8.15
N GLY A 4 -10.34 8.21 8.71
CA GLY A 4 -9.52 9.29 8.15
C GLY A 4 -8.02 8.99 8.20
N PHE A 5 -7.52 8.43 9.30
CA PHE A 5 -6.12 7.99 9.42
C PHE A 5 -5.81 6.84 8.47
N HIS A 6 -6.75 5.90 8.31
CA HIS A 6 -6.63 4.84 7.31
C HIS A 6 -6.62 5.42 5.88
N GLY A 7 -7.49 6.38 5.56
CA GLY A 7 -7.48 7.07 4.27
C GLY A 7 -6.16 7.77 3.96
N LEU A 8 -5.49 8.34 4.98
CA LEU A 8 -4.13 8.88 4.82
C LEU A 8 -3.12 7.78 4.43
N HIS A 9 -3.20 6.58 5.03
CA HIS A 9 -2.33 5.46 4.68
C HIS A 9 -2.59 4.96 3.26
N VAL A 10 -3.86 4.90 2.83
CA VAL A 10 -4.22 4.58 1.44
C VAL A 10 -3.60 5.59 0.47
N PHE A 11 -3.68 6.89 0.78
CA PHE A 11 -3.07 7.92 -0.04
C PHE A 11 -1.54 7.76 -0.13
N ILE A 12 -0.85 7.57 1.00
CA ILE A 12 0.60 7.34 1.05
C ILE A 12 0.98 6.08 0.25
N GLY A 13 0.24 4.98 0.44
CA GLY A 13 0.44 3.75 -0.31
C GLY A 13 0.29 3.96 -1.81
N THR A 14 -0.67 4.81 -2.22
CA THR A 14 -0.95 5.07 -3.63
C THR A 14 0.20 5.84 -4.26
N VAL A 15 0.70 6.87 -3.56
CA VAL A 15 1.89 7.62 -3.98
C VAL A 15 3.10 6.69 -4.09
N PHE A 16 3.29 5.78 -3.13
CA PHE A 16 4.38 4.80 -3.16
C PHE A 16 4.26 3.87 -4.39
N LEU A 17 3.07 3.31 -4.66
CA LEU A 17 2.85 2.48 -5.85
C LEU A 17 3.09 3.25 -7.17
N ILE A 18 2.70 4.51 -7.24
CA ILE A 18 2.99 5.37 -8.40
C ILE A 18 4.51 5.54 -8.59
N VAL A 19 5.27 5.78 -7.51
CA VAL A 19 6.74 5.84 -7.57
C VAL A 19 7.32 4.50 -8.03
N LEU A 20 6.81 3.38 -7.53
CA LEU A 20 7.25 2.05 -7.97
C LEU A 20 6.96 1.80 -9.44
N LEU A 21 5.79 2.19 -9.93
CA LEU A 21 5.43 2.10 -11.34
C LEU A 21 6.44 2.84 -12.22
N PHE A 22 6.80 4.08 -11.88
CA PHE A 22 7.81 4.84 -12.63
C PHE A 22 9.21 4.23 -12.54
N ARG A 23 9.58 3.62 -11.41
CA ARG A 23 10.87 2.92 -11.26
C ARG A 23 10.92 1.63 -12.07
N ILE A 24 9.82 0.88 -12.14
CA ILE A 24 9.68 -0.31 -12.99
C ILE A 24 9.79 0.09 -14.46
N ALA A 25 9.10 1.16 -14.89
CA ALA A 25 9.17 1.67 -16.25
C ALA A 25 10.56 2.17 -16.69
N LYS A 26 11.48 2.36 -15.74
CA LYS A 26 12.89 2.73 -15.98
C LYS A 26 13.85 1.57 -15.73
N ASP A 27 13.37 0.33 -15.60
CA ASP A 27 14.15 -0.87 -15.34
C ASP A 27 15.05 -0.80 -14.09
N HIS A 28 14.62 -0.08 -13.05
CA HIS A 28 15.38 0.07 -11.80
C HIS A 28 15.39 -1.18 -10.90
N PHE A 29 14.75 -2.27 -11.31
CA PHE A 29 14.60 -3.48 -10.50
C PHE A 29 15.02 -4.71 -11.30
N THR A 30 15.63 -5.67 -10.59
CA THR A 30 15.93 -7.00 -11.15
C THR A 30 15.25 -8.06 -10.29
N PRO A 31 15.07 -9.31 -10.78
CA PRO A 31 14.49 -10.38 -9.98
C PRO A 31 15.27 -10.74 -8.71
N LYS A 32 16.54 -10.31 -8.60
CA LYS A 32 17.38 -10.52 -7.42
C LYS A 32 17.42 -9.29 -6.51
N ASP A 33 17.16 -8.10 -7.06
CA ASP A 33 17.19 -6.83 -6.34
C ASP A 33 15.96 -5.97 -6.69
N HIS A 34 14.93 -6.15 -5.87
CA HIS A 34 13.64 -5.49 -5.98
C HIS A 34 13.00 -5.26 -4.61
N PHE A 35 13.81 -5.03 -3.58
CA PHE A 35 13.29 -4.82 -2.22
C PHE A 35 12.30 -3.65 -2.14
N GLY A 36 12.52 -2.57 -2.88
CA GLY A 36 11.58 -1.45 -2.94
C GLY A 36 10.18 -1.86 -3.40
N PHE A 37 10.09 -2.78 -4.37
CA PHE A 37 8.81 -3.34 -4.82
C PHE A 37 8.18 -4.24 -3.74
N GLN A 38 8.98 -5.12 -3.10
CA GLN A 38 8.49 -5.97 -2.01
C GLN A 38 7.94 -5.15 -0.85
N ALA A 39 8.67 -4.11 -0.42
CA ALA A 39 8.24 -3.22 0.65
C ALA A 39 6.94 -2.48 0.30
N GLY A 40 6.79 -2.01 -0.95
CA GLY A 40 5.55 -1.39 -1.41
C GLY A 40 4.37 -2.37 -1.44
N SER A 41 4.60 -3.61 -1.87
CA SER A 41 3.57 -4.67 -1.83
C SER A 41 3.14 -4.99 -0.40
N TRP A 42 4.09 -5.12 0.53
CA TRP A 42 3.78 -5.36 1.95
C TRP A 42 3.00 -4.20 2.56
N TYR A 43 3.38 -2.95 2.25
CA TYR A 43 2.65 -1.78 2.72
C TYR A 43 1.21 -1.78 2.19
N TRP A 44 1.00 -2.09 0.91
CA TRP A 44 -0.33 -2.12 0.33
C TRP A 44 -1.21 -3.19 0.96
N HIS A 45 -0.70 -4.42 1.12
CA HIS A 45 -1.45 -5.49 1.79
C HIS A 45 -1.73 -5.19 3.27
N PHE A 46 -0.82 -4.51 3.97
CA PHE A 46 -1.09 -4.03 5.32
C PHE A 46 -2.31 -3.09 5.34
N VAL A 47 -2.36 -2.13 4.41
CA VAL A 47 -3.51 -1.22 4.28
C VAL A 47 -4.79 -2.01 3.97
N ASP A 48 -4.76 -2.97 3.06
CA ASP A 48 -5.93 -3.81 2.74
C ASP A 48 -6.48 -4.55 3.99
N VAL A 49 -5.61 -5.17 4.79
CA VAL A 49 -6.01 -5.90 6.00
C VAL A 49 -6.65 -4.95 7.03
N VAL A 50 -6.05 -3.77 7.23
CA VAL A 50 -6.63 -2.76 8.13
C VAL A 50 -8.01 -2.32 7.63
N TRP A 51 -8.19 -2.18 6.32
CA TRP A 51 -9.49 -1.83 5.75
C TRP A 51 -10.54 -2.91 6.00
N LEU A 52 -10.20 -4.18 5.80
CA LEU A 52 -11.13 -5.29 6.07
C LEU A 52 -11.59 -5.29 7.53
N CYS A 53 -10.68 -5.06 8.48
CA CYS A 53 -11.03 -4.92 9.89
C CYS A 53 -11.96 -3.72 10.12
N LEU A 54 -11.63 -2.54 9.59
CA LEU A 54 -12.47 -1.35 9.74
C LEU A 54 -13.86 -1.55 9.13
N PHE A 55 -13.94 -2.19 7.95
CA PHE A 55 -15.20 -2.49 7.31
C PHE A 55 -16.10 -3.35 8.21
N VAL A 56 -15.57 -4.45 8.73
CA VAL A 56 -16.32 -5.34 9.61
C VAL A 56 -16.73 -4.66 10.91
N PHE A 57 -15.81 -4.01 11.63
CA PHE A 57 -16.06 -3.53 12.99
C PHE A 57 -16.67 -2.13 13.09
N VAL A 58 -16.61 -1.31 12.04
CA VAL A 58 -17.14 0.07 12.05
C VAL A 58 -18.41 0.20 11.20
N TYR A 59 -18.53 -0.59 10.13
CA TYR A 59 -19.64 -0.45 9.18
C TYR A 59 -20.63 -1.61 9.20
N VAL A 60 -20.19 -2.84 9.50
CA VAL A 60 -21.07 -4.02 9.51
C VAL A 60 -21.62 -4.33 10.90
N LEU A 61 -20.74 -4.38 11.92
CA LEU A 61 -21.10 -4.63 13.32
C LEU A 61 -21.50 -3.33 14.02
#